data_AF-X1K948-F1
#
_entry.id   AF-X1K948-F1
#
_cell.length_a   1.000
_cell.length_b   1.000
_cell.length_c   1.000
_cell.angle_alpha   90.00
_cell.angle_beta   90.00
_cell.angle_gamma   90.00
#
_symmetry.space_group_name_H-M   'P 1'
#
loop_
_entity.id
_entity.type
_entity.pdbx_description
1 polymer ?
#
loop_
_entity_poly.entity_id
_entity_poly.type
_entity_poly.pdbx_seq_one_letter_code
_entity_poly.pdbx_strand_id
1 'polypeptide(L)' 'FNDVMGCRLPTGEADTLGGYIYSQLGHIPNAGESVQKDNLLLTVEEVSAQRIQTVRAQWLSPDAREEEGK' A
#
# COMPACT_ATOMS: atom_id res chain seq x y z
N PHE A 1 7.01 12.42 9.30
CA PHE A 1 6.11 11.57 8.49
C PHE A 1 5.41 10.49 9.33
N ASN A 2 5.97 10.06 10.47
CA ASN A 2 5.37 9.05 11.37
C ASN A 2 4.27 9.58 12.32
N ASP A 3 3.59 10.68 11.98
CA ASP A 3 2.66 11.35 12.92
C ASP A 3 1.21 11.50 12.37
N VAL A 4 1.00 11.36 11.05
CA VAL A 4 -0.31 11.67 10.43
C VAL A 4 -1.20 10.43 10.27
N MET A 5 -0.64 9.23 10.32
CA MET A 5 -1.41 7.99 10.21
C MET A 5 -1.04 7.12 11.40
N GLY A 6 -1.93 7.01 12.39
CA GLY A 6 -1.81 6.13 13.56
C GLY A 6 -1.80 4.63 13.25
N CYS A 7 -1.19 4.26 12.13
CA CYS A 7 -0.98 2.91 11.67
C CYS A 7 0.50 2.60 11.91
N ARG A 8 0.80 1.72 12.88
CA ARG A 8 2.16 1.21 13.10
C ARG A 8 2.56 0.37 11.88
N LEU A 9 3.01 1.03 10.81
CA LEU A 9 3.69 0.37 9.72
C LEU A 9 4.93 -0.34 10.32
N PRO A 10 5.11 -1.64 10.07
CA PRO A 10 6.25 -2.35 10.62
C PRO A 10 7.52 -1.74 10.04
N THR A 11 8.36 -1.22 10.93
CA THR A 11 9.74 -0.80 10.69
C THR A 11 10.59 -2.03 10.39
N GLY A 12 10.37 -2.66 9.24
CA GLY A 12 11.19 -3.72 8.68
C GLY A 12 11.67 -3.28 7.31
N GLU A 13 12.92 -2.80 7.27
CA GLU A 13 13.77 -2.54 6.09
C GLU A 13 13.27 -1.56 5.00
N ALA A 14 12.04 -1.06 5.09
CA ALA A 14 11.56 0.04 4.28
C ALA A 14 11.38 1.31 5.14
N ASP A 15 12.36 2.21 5.12
CA ASP A 15 12.30 3.53 5.78
C ASP A 15 11.10 4.40 5.33
N THR A 16 10.37 4.00 4.28
CA THR A 16 9.21 4.72 3.74
C THR A 16 8.12 3.76 3.24
N LEU A 17 6.87 4.22 3.21
CA LEU A 17 5.73 3.47 2.63
C LEU A 17 5.99 3.06 1.18
N GLY A 18 6.65 3.92 0.41
CA GLY A 18 7.03 3.61 -0.96
C GLY A 18 7.96 2.41 -1.02
N GLY A 19 9.02 2.38 -0.19
CA GLY A 19 9.95 1.25 -0.10
C GLY A 19 9.26 -0.07 0.24
N TYR A 20 8.23 -0.02 1.10
CA TYR A 20 7.43 -1.20 1.43
C TYR A 20 6.66 -1.73 0.21
N ILE A 21 6.00 -0.83 -0.52
CA ILE A 21 5.26 -1.18 -1.75
C ILE A 21 6.21 -1.74 -2.82
N TYR A 22 7.38 -1.13 -2.99
CA TYR A 22 8.44 -1.63 -3.89
C TYR A 22 8.87 -3.05 -3.54
N SER A 23 9.15 -3.31 -2.25
CA SER A 23 9.56 -4.62 -1.77
C SER A 23 8.48 -5.68 -2.02
N GLN A 24 7.21 -5.32 -1.80
CA GLN A 24 6.09 -6.23 -1.97
C GLN A 24 5.79 -6.56 -3.44
N LEU A 25 5.98 -5.59 -4.35
CA LEU A 25 5.74 -5.79 -5.78
C LEU A 25 6.95 -6.38 -6.52
N GLY A 26 8.17 -6.05 -6.10
CA GLY A 26 9.41 -6.49 -6.74
C GLY A 26 9.81 -5.71 -7.99
N HIS A 27 9.04 -4.69 -8.37
CA HIS A 27 9.29 -3.79 -9.50
C HIS A 27 8.85 -2.36 -9.19
N ILE A 28 9.04 -1.46 -10.15
CA ILE A 28 8.55 -0.09 -10.04
C ILE A 28 7.04 -0.06 -10.30
N PRO A 29 6.20 0.27 -9.30
CA PRO A 29 4.76 0.26 -9.48
C PRO A 29 4.30 1.32 -10.46
N ASN A 30 3.18 1.03 -11.09
CA ASN A 30 2.38 1.96 -11.85
C ASN A 30 1.22 2.50 -11.01
N ALA A 31 0.67 3.64 -11.41
CA ALA A 31 -0.58 4.13 -10.82
C ALA A 31 -1.71 3.11 -11.05
N GLY A 32 -2.47 2.84 -10.00
CA GLY A 32 -3.53 1.82 -9.95
C GLY A 32 -3.09 0.48 -9.37
N GLU A 33 -1.78 0.19 -9.29
CA GLU A 33 -1.31 -1.02 -8.61
C GLU A 33 -1.57 -0.95 -7.11
N SER A 34 -1.83 -2.11 -6.49
CA SER A 34 -2.14 -2.17 -5.07
C SER A 34 -1.50 -3.37 -4.38
N VAL A 35 -1.21 -3.19 -3.10
CA VAL A 35 -0.70 -4.23 -2.22
C VAL A 35 -1.60 -4.32 -0.99
N GLN A 36 -1.92 -5.53 -0.59
CA GLN A 36 -2.71 -5.79 0.61
C GLN A 36 -1.78 -6.26 1.72
N LYS A 37 -1.99 -5.73 2.92
CA LYS A 37 -1.32 -6.14 4.15
C LYS A 37 -2.38 -6.30 5.23
N ASP A 38 -2.65 -7.53 5.63
CA ASP A 38 -3.73 -7.83 6.58
C ASP A 38 -5.05 -7.20 6.08
N ASN A 39 -5.71 -6.37 6.91
CA ASN A 39 -6.92 -5.62 6.54
C ASN A 39 -6.64 -4.25 5.91
N LEU A 40 -5.43 -3.97 5.44
CA LEU A 40 -5.06 -2.69 4.83
C LEU A 40 -4.75 -2.87 3.34
N LEU A 41 -5.54 -2.25 2.49
CA LEU A 41 -5.25 -2.13 1.06
C LEU A 41 -4.53 -0.81 0.79
N LEU A 42 -3.36 -0.90 0.16
CA LEU A 42 -2.55 0.24 -0.25
C LEU A 42 -2.57 0.32 -1.77
N THR A 43 -3.14 1.38 -2.33
CA THR A 43 -3.22 1.61 -3.77
C THR A 43 -2.34 2.79 -4.15
N VAL A 44 -1.47 2.59 -5.13
CA VAL A 44 -0.64 3.65 -5.70
C VAL A 44 -1.53 4.54 -6.56
N GLU A 45 -1.68 5.81 -6.20
CA GLU A 45 -2.51 6.75 -6.98
C GLU A 45 -1.69 7.53 -7.98
N GLU A 46 -0.46 7.91 -7.61
CA GLU A 46 0.41 8.71 -8.45
C GLU A 46 1.86 8.25 -8.34
N VAL A 47 2.49 8.08 -9.51
CA VAL A 47 3.91 7.81 -9.65
C VAL A 47 4.51 8.88 -10.54
N SER A 48 5.57 9.54 -10.09
CA SER A 48 6.35 10.49 -10.89
C SER A 48 7.75 9.95 -11.11
N ALA A 49 8.13 9.79 -12.39
CA ALA A 49 9.37 9.20 -12.87
C ALA A 49 9.63 7.78 -12.34
N GLN A 50 10.01 7.66 -11.08
CA GLN A 50 10.31 6.41 -10.37
C GLN A 50 10.02 6.52 -8.86
N ARG A 51 9.19 7.46 -8.44
CA ARG A 51 8.81 7.64 -7.04
C ARG A 51 7.31 7.66 -6.90
N ILE A 52 6.82 6.88 -5.93
CA ILE A 52 5.44 6.91 -5.50
C ILE A 52 5.23 8.25 -4.79
N GLN A 53 4.32 9.06 -5.32
CA GLN A 53 3.98 10.38 -4.77
C GLN A 53 2.82 10.27 -3.80
N THR A 54 1.81 9.49 -4.18
CA THR A 54 0.56 9.36 -3.43
C THR A 54 0.14 7.90 -3.35
N VAL A 55 -0.22 7.49 -2.13
CA VAL A 55 -0.77 6.16 -1.85
C VAL A 55 -2.07 6.36 -1.09
N ARG A 56 -3.13 5.73 -1.57
CA ARG A 56 -4.38 5.58 -0.85
C ARG A 56 -4.30 4.38 0.05
N ALA A 57 -4.52 4.59 1.35
CA ALA A 57 -4.66 3.50 2.32
C ALA A 57 -6.15 3.32 2.66
N GLN A 58 -6.67 2.12 2.49
CA GLN A 58 -8.05 1.78 2.81
C GLN A 58 -8.08 0.55 3.72
N TRP A 59 -8.70 0.69 4.89
CA TRP A 59 -9.03 -0.47 5.71
C TRP A 59 -10.14 -1.27 5.03
N LEU A 60 -9.84 -2.52 4.71
CA LEU A 60 -10.81 -3.51 4.32
C LEU A 60 -11.51 -3.97 5.59
N SER A 61 -12.68 -3.39 5.83
CA SER A 61 -13.62 -3.95 6.79
C SER A 61 -13.75 -5.45 6.50
N PRO A 62 -13.74 -6.32 7.52
CA PRO A 62 -13.92 -7.77 7.32
C PRO A 62 -15.26 -8.13 6.64
N ASP A 63 -16.16 -7.16 6.50
CA ASP A 63 -17.43 -7.27 5.78
C ASP A 63 -17.31 -7.15 4.25
N ALA A 64 -16.13 -6.80 3.72
CA ALA A 64 -15.90 -6.64 2.29
C ALA A 64 -15.01 -7.76 1.74
N ARG A 65 -15.66 -8.83 1.25
CA ARG A 65 -15.21 -9.87 0.29
C ARG A 65 -14.89 -11.28 0.84
N GLU A 66 -15.94 -12.06 1.01
CA GLU A 66 -16.06 -13.38 0.39
C GLU A 66 -16.98 -13.28 -0.84
N GLU A 67 -16.60 -12.52 -1.87
CA GLU A 67 -17.31 -12.55 -3.16
C GLU A 67 -16.31 -12.32 -4.30
N GLU A 68 -15.48 -13.33 -4.59
CA GLU A 68 -15.01 -13.63 -5.94
C GLU A 68 -14.68 -15.12 -6.01
N GLY A 69 -15.59 -15.90 -6.60
CA GLY A 69 -15.38 -17.32 -6.89
C GLY A 69 -16.65 -18.17 -6.93
N LYS A 70 -17.62 -17.84 -7.80
CA LYS A 70 -18.58 -18.83 -8.31
C LYS A 70 -18.32 -19.06 -9.79
#